data_AF-A0A662RNT8-F1
#
_entry.id   AF-A0A662RNT8-F1
#
_cell.length_a   1.000
_cell.length_b   1.000
_cell.length_c   1.000
_cell.angle_alpha   90.00
_cell.angle_beta   90.00
_cell.angle_gamma   90.00
#
_symmetry.space_group_name_H-M   'P 1'
#
loop_
_entity.id
_entity.type
_entity.pdbx_description
1 polymer ?
#
loop_
_entity_poly.entity_id
_entity_poly.type
_entity_poly.pdbx_seq_one_letter_code
_entity_poly.pdbx_strand_id
1 'polypeptide(L)' 'MDGIESEGMDAAGNIVVDRQPLFNHIGSSTPELVIRKLLGRIKKAELKAVYEEIIEVLEKEREEWG' A
#
# COMPACT_ATOMS: atom_id res chain seq x y z
N MET A 1 -11.78 11.58 -11.23
CA MET A 1 -10.33 11.37 -11.07
C MET A 1 -10.11 9.97 -11.58
N ASP A 2 -9.44 9.80 -12.71
CA ASP A 2 -9.25 8.48 -13.32
C ASP A 2 -8.44 7.61 -12.34
N GLY A 3 -9.01 6.47 -11.95
CA GLY A 3 -8.43 5.61 -10.93
C GLY A 3 -7.13 4.98 -11.41
N ILE A 4 -6.09 5.04 -10.58
CA ILE A 4 -4.90 4.19 -10.72
C ILE A 4 -5.09 3.06 -9.72
N GLU A 5 -5.07 1.82 -10.20
CA GLU A 5 -5.17 0.63 -9.35
C GLU A 5 -3.78 0.06 -9.08
N SER A 6 -3.56 -0.40 -7.86
CA SER A 6 -2.32 -1.09 -7.50
C SER A 6 -2.53 -2.60 -7.54
N GLU A 7 -1.64 -3.29 -8.26
CA GLU A 7 -1.67 -4.76 -8.37
C GLU A 7 -0.76 -5.46 -7.35
N GLY A 8 0.13 -4.71 -6.69
CA GLY A 8 1.02 -5.25 -5.66
C GLY A 8 2.42 -4.65 -5.69
N MET A 9 3.41 -5.46 -5.30
CA MET A 9 4.82 -5.09 -5.27
C MET A 9 5.68 -6.02 -6.13
N ASP A 10 6.64 -5.45 -6.84
CA ASP A 10 7.68 -6.22 -7.52
C ASP A 10 8.79 -6.68 -6.55
N ALA A 11 9.70 -7.53 -7.04
CA ALA A 11 10.83 -8.04 -6.27
C ALA A 11 11.81 -6.95 -5.78
N ALA A 12 11.74 -5.75 -6.36
CA ALA A 12 12.55 -4.58 -5.97
C ALA A 12 11.81 -3.66 -4.98
N GLY A 13 10.57 -4.00 -4.58
CA GLY A 13 9.75 -3.21 -3.66
C GLY A 13 9.13 -1.97 -4.32
N ASN A 14 9.01 -1.95 -5.65
CA ASN A 14 8.22 -0.94 -6.35
C ASN A 14 6.75 -1.36 -6.39
N ILE A 15 5.87 -0.37 -6.31
CA ILE A 15 4.43 -0.58 -6.44
C ILE A 15 4.14 -0.78 -7.93
N VAL A 16 3.55 -1.92 -8.25
CA VAL A 16 3.06 -2.25 -9.59
C VAL A 16 1.65 -1.67 -9.69
N VAL A 17 1.41 -0.88 -10.74
CA VAL A 17 0.13 -0.19 -10.93
C VAL A 17 -0.38 -0.40 -12.35
N ASP A 18 -1.69 -0.64 -12.48
CA ASP A 18 -2.38 -0.49 -13.75
C ASP A 18 -2.70 0.99 -13.97
N ARG A 19 -2.34 1.48 -15.16
CA ARG A 19 -2.52 2.86 -15.58
C ARG A 19 -3.60 3.01 -16.64
N GLN A 20 -4.32 1.94 -16.97
CA GLN A 20 -5.51 2.05 -17.81
C GLN A 20 -6.56 2.90 -17.10
N PRO A 21 -7.00 4.03 -17.71
CA PRO A 21 -8.04 4.85 -17.12
C PRO A 21 -9.35 4.07 -17.12
N LEU A 22 -9.82 3.67 -15.94
CA LEU A 22 -11.14 3.09 -15.76
C LEU A 22 -12.14 4.22 -15.44
N PHE A 23 -12.96 4.57 -16.42
CA PHE A 23 -14.03 5.56 -16.22
C PHE A 23 -15.06 5.03 -15.23
N ASN A 24 -15.53 5.88 -14.32
CA ASN A 24 -16.47 5.55 -13.23
C ASN A 24 -15.95 4.54 -12.19
N HIS A 25 -14.63 4.33 -12.13
CA HIS A 25 -14.01 3.44 -11.16
C HIS A 25 -13.17 4.26 -10.16
N ILE A 26 -13.41 4.04 -8.87
CA ILE A 26 -12.58 4.61 -7.80
C ILE A 26 -11.43 3.63 -7.57
N GLY A 27 -10.23 4.00 -8.01
CA GLY A 27 -9.05 3.16 -7.80
C GLY A 27 -8.82 2.90 -6.32
N SER A 28 -8.56 1.64 -5.97
CA SER A 28 -8.20 1.26 -4.61
C SER A 28 -6.76 1.69 -4.32
N SER A 29 -6.58 2.70 -3.45
CA SER A 29 -5.27 2.92 -2.86
C SER A 29 -5.02 1.78 -1.90
N THR A 30 -3.96 1.01 -2.12
CA THR A 30 -3.50 -0.05 -1.23
C THR A 30 -2.43 0.57 -0.30
N PRO A 31 -2.83 1.34 0.74
CA PRO A 31 -1.90 2.14 1.57
C PRO A 31 -0.79 1.30 2.19
N GLU A 32 -1.06 0.04 2.50
CA GLU A 32 -0.09 -0.92 3.00
C GLU A 32 1.12 -1.10 2.06
N LEU A 33 0.95 -0.99 0.75
CA LEU A 33 2.07 -1.05 -0.20
C LEU A 33 2.94 0.19 -0.11
N VAL A 34 2.36 1.37 0.10
CA VAL A 34 3.14 2.59 0.32
C VAL A 34 3.95 2.47 1.61
N ILE A 35 3.34 1.97 2.69
CA ILE A 35 4.02 1.83 3.99
C ILE A 35 5.11 0.77 3.93
N ARG A 36 4.88 -0.38 3.29
CA ARG A 36 5.89 -1.42 3.04
C ARG A 36 7.09 -0.86 2.27
N LYS A 37 6.84 0.02 1.29
CA LYS A 37 7.91 0.66 0.50
C LYS A 37 8.75 1.61 1.35
N LEU A 38 8.11 2.36 2.25
CA LEU A 38 8.81 3.25 3.15
C LEU A 38 9.60 2.49 4.23
N LEU A 39 9.06 1.39 4.76
CA LEU A 39 9.75 0.50 5.71
C LEU A 39 11.10 0.02 5.17
N GLY A 40 11.16 -0.37 3.89
CA GLY A 40 12.40 -0.79 3.24
C GLY A 40 13.48 0.29 3.15
N ARG A 41 13.16 1.56 3.47
CA ARG A 41 14.07 2.71 3.38
C ARG A 41 14.40 3.33 4.73
N ILE A 42 13.72 2.92 5.80
CA ILE A 42 13.86 3.52 7.14
C ILE A 42 15.08 2.95 7.86
N LYS A 43 15.84 3.85 8.49
CA LYS A 43 16.98 3.52 9.37
C LYS A 43 16.68 3.70 10.86
N LYS A 44 15.66 4.49 11.21
CA LYS A 44 15.29 4.78 12.60
C LYS A 44 14.34 3.71 13.13
N ALA A 45 14.71 3.06 14.24
CA ALA A 45 13.93 1.98 14.84
C ALA A 45 12.52 2.43 15.31
N GLU A 46 12.42 3.61 15.92
CA GLU A 46 11.14 4.18 16.38
C GLU A 46 10.14 4.34 15.23
N LEU A 47 10.60 4.87 14.08
CA LEU A 47 9.75 5.06 12.92
C LEU A 47 9.40 3.73 12.23
N LYS A 48 10.29 2.74 12.29
CA LYS A 48 10.04 1.39 11.80
C LYS A 48 8.89 0.75 12.57
N ALA A 49 8.92 0.84 13.90
CA ALA A 49 7.88 0.29 14.77
C ALA A 49 6.50 0.88 14.49
N VAL A 50 6.41 2.21 14.32
CA VAL A 50 5.14 2.87 13.96
C VAL A 50 4.59 2.36 12.63
N TYR A 51 5.45 2.16 11.62
CA TYR A 51 5.00 1.70 10.31
C TYR A 51 4.58 0.23 10.31
N GLU A 52 5.22 -0.60 11.13
CA GLU A 52 4.81 -1.98 11.36
C GLU A 52 3.42 -2.03 12.04
N GLU A 53 3.18 -1.18 13.04
CA GLU A 53 1.86 -1.07 13.70
C GLU A 53 0.75 -0.63 12.73
N ILE A 54 1.02 0.37 11.88
CA ILE A 54 0.02 0.82 10.91
C ILE A 54 -0.32 -0.31 9.90
N ILE A 55 0.67 -1.09 9.46
CA ILE A 55 0.41 -2.24 8.58
C ILE A 55 -0.49 -3.26 9.25
N GLU A 56 -0.23 -3.62 10.51
CA GLU A 56 -1.08 -4.58 11.24
C GLU A 56 -2.52 -4.10 11.34
N VAL A 57 -2.74 -2.82 11.62
CA VAL A 57 -4.09 -2.23 11.71
C VAL A 57 -4.79 -2.31 10.36
N LEU A 58 -4.12 -1.92 9.27
CA LEU A 58 -4.68 -1.95 7.91
C LEU A 58 -4.98 -3.38 7.44
N GLU A 59 -4.13 -4.35 7.79
CA GLU A 59 -4.34 -5.76 7.45
C GLU A 59 -5.56 -6.34 8.18
N LYS A 60 -5.73 -6.03 9.47
CA LYS A 60 -6.91 -6.42 10.26
C LYS A 60 -8.19 -5.79 9.73
N GLU A 61 -8.18 -4.49 9.46
CA GLU A 61 -9.36 -3.79 8.92
C GLU A 61 -9.80 -4.41 7.58
N ARG A 62 -8.85 -4.78 6.73
CA ARG A 62 -9.12 -5.45 5.45
C ARG A 62 -9.68 -6.85 5.63
N GLU A 63 -9.23 -7.61 6.63
CA GLU A 63 -9.79 -8.92 6.98
C GLU A 63 -11.21 -8.81 7.56
N GLU A 64 -11.53 -7.73 8.28
CA GLU A 64 -12.85 -7.48 8.84
C GLU A 64 -13.89 -7.01 7.79
N TRP A 65 -13.42 -6.40 6.69
CA TRP A 65 -14.28 -5.88 5.61
C TRP A 65 -14.33 -6.78 4.36
N GLY A 66 -13.46 -7.79 4.26
CA GLY A 66 -13.39 -8.76 3.17
C GLY A 66 -14.26 -9.99 3.42
#